data_AF-A0A0M9BS28-F1
#
_entry.id   AF-A0A0M9BS28-F1
#
_cell.length_a   1.000
_cell.length_b   1.000
_cell.length_c   1.000
_cell.angle_alpha   90.00
_cell.angle_beta   90.00
_cell.angle_gamma   90.00
#
_symmetry.space_group_name_H-M   'P 1'
#
loop_
_entity.id
_entity.type
_entity.pdbx_description
1 polymer ?
#
loop_
_entity_poly.entity_id
_entity_poly.type
_entity_poly.pdbx_seq_one_letter_code
_entity_poly.pdbx_strand_id
1 'polypeptide(L)'
;LDEDDFMVKMLKGITKHYDYVEFVKEYVAQNYNSEIVFSDLAKVAHVSRSYLSSLFKKEVGCSFQTYLVSFRINKAVTLLHAPQLQLSEVAGMVGYPNYAQFSKMFKKLKGCSPKQYRSNLNTKT
;
A
#
# COMPACT_ATOMS: atom_id res chain seq x y z
N LEU A 1 -38.74 -2.95 25.54
CA LEU A 1 -37.80 -2.64 24.44
C LEU A 1 -37.02 -1.45 24.94
N ASP A 2 -35.82 -1.70 25.46
CA ASP A 2 -35.04 -0.68 26.15
C ASP A 2 -34.71 0.46 25.16
N GLU A 3 -35.07 1.68 25.53
CA GLU A 3 -34.86 2.89 24.72
C GLU A 3 -33.38 3.07 24.31
N ASP A 4 -32.47 2.51 25.12
CA ASP A 4 -31.03 2.48 24.86
C ASP A 4 -30.65 1.64 23.62
N ASP A 5 -31.32 0.51 23.33
CA ASP A 5 -31.00 -0.32 22.15
C ASP A 5 -31.41 0.39 20.84
N PHE A 6 -32.50 1.16 20.89
CA PHE A 6 -32.98 1.91 19.75
C PHE A 6 -32.04 3.07 19.38
N MET A 7 -31.57 3.81 20.38
CA MET A 7 -30.63 4.92 20.17
C MET A 7 -29.27 4.42 19.66
N VAL A 8 -28.78 3.28 20.17
CA VAL A 8 -27.54 2.65 19.68
C VAL A 8 -27.69 2.18 18.23
N LYS A 9 -28.83 1.60 17.85
CA LYS A 9 -29.12 1.22 16.45
C LYS A 9 -29.24 2.43 15.53
N MET A 10 -29.91 3.50 15.97
CA MET A 10 -30.02 4.74 15.19
C MET A 10 -28.66 5.39 14.94
N LEU A 11 -27.80 5.51 15.97
CA LEU A 11 -26.47 6.11 15.82
C LEU A 11 -25.58 5.32 14.86
N LYS A 12 -25.69 3.98 14.85
CA LYS A 12 -24.99 3.10 13.91
C LYS A 12 -25.44 3.31 12.45
N GLY A 13 -26.69 3.70 12.23
CA GLY A 13 -27.24 3.99 10.89
C GLY A 13 -26.96 5.41 10.40
N ILE A 14 -26.84 6.37 11.33
CA ILE A 14 -26.64 7.80 11.03
C ILE A 14 -25.16 8.15 10.79
N THR A 15 -24.25 7.44 11.44
CA THR A 15 -22.81 7.63 11.22
C THR A 15 -22.33 6.68 10.14
N LYS A 16 -22.14 7.18 8.91
CA LYS A 16 -21.30 6.47 7.93
C LYS A 16 -19.91 6.44 8.53
N HIS A 17 -19.57 5.35 9.23
CA HIS A 17 -18.29 5.21 9.90
C HIS A 17 -17.21 5.39 8.84
N TYR A 18 -16.42 6.46 8.96
CA TYR A 18 -15.39 6.74 7.97
C TYR A 18 -14.40 5.57 8.01
N ASP A 19 -14.30 4.83 6.91
CA ASP A 19 -13.37 3.72 6.82
C ASP A 19 -11.96 4.29 6.59
N TYR A 20 -11.29 4.58 7.70
CA TYR A 20 -9.92 5.09 7.68
C TYR A 20 -8.94 4.14 6.99
N VAL A 21 -9.21 2.82 7.03
CA VAL A 21 -8.33 1.82 6.43
C VAL A 21 -8.49 1.87 4.93
N GLU A 22 -9.72 1.91 4.43
CA GLU A 22 -9.99 2.01 3.01
C GLU A 22 -9.48 3.34 2.43
N PHE A 23 -9.67 4.46 3.15
CA PHE A 23 -9.06 5.74 2.79
C PHE A 23 -7.55 5.65 2.57
N VAL A 24 -6.81 5.03 3.51
CA VAL A 24 -5.36 4.87 3.37
C VAL A 24 -5.01 3.98 2.18
N LYS A 25 -5.76 2.89 1.94
CA LYS A 25 -5.52 1.99 0.82
C LYS A 25 -5.76 2.69 -0.52
N GLU A 26 -6.85 3.43 -0.66
CA GLU A 26 -7.16 4.22 -1.84
C GLU A 26 -6.08 5.27 -2.10
N TYR A 27 -5.64 5.98 -1.07
CA TYR A 27 -4.56 6.96 -1.20
C TYR A 27 -3.27 6.30 -1.70
N VAL A 28 -2.89 5.14 -1.14
CA VAL A 28 -1.74 4.37 -1.61
C VAL A 28 -1.94 3.94 -3.06
N ALA A 29 -3.12 3.44 -3.43
CA ALA A 29 -3.38 2.97 -4.79
C ALA A 29 -3.22 4.07 -5.84
N GLN A 30 -3.53 5.32 -5.48
CA GLN A 30 -3.42 6.49 -6.35
C GLN A 30 -2.02 7.13 -6.34
N ASN A 31 -1.27 7.02 -5.22
CA ASN A 31 -0.04 7.79 -4.99
C ASN A 31 1.19 6.93 -4.68
N TYR A 32 1.15 5.60 -4.85
CA TYR A 32 2.26 4.70 -4.47
C TYR A 32 3.58 5.05 -5.14
N ASN A 33 3.57 5.69 -6.31
CA ASN A 33 4.74 6.06 -7.09
C ASN A 33 5.45 7.32 -6.57
N SER A 34 4.88 8.04 -5.60
CA SER A 34 5.48 9.21 -4.97
C SER A 34 5.78 8.95 -3.49
N GLU A 35 6.46 9.88 -2.84
CA GLU A 35 6.57 9.87 -1.38
C GLU A 35 5.17 9.96 -0.75
N ILE A 36 4.92 9.14 0.28
CA ILE A 36 3.69 9.17 1.07
C ILE A 36 4.08 9.27 2.54
N VAL A 37 3.71 10.39 3.15
CA VAL A 37 3.95 10.64 4.57
C VAL A 37 2.70 10.27 5.36
N PHE A 38 2.79 9.21 6.16
CA PHE A 38 1.64 8.67 6.90
C PHE A 38 1.01 9.67 7.88
N SER A 39 1.79 10.60 8.43
CA SER A 39 1.25 11.65 9.29
C SER A 39 0.32 12.61 8.54
N ASP A 40 0.52 12.80 7.24
CA ASP A 40 -0.34 13.69 6.46
C ASP A 40 -1.68 13.03 6.17
N LEU A 41 -1.70 11.70 5.98
CA LEU A 41 -2.96 10.94 5.93
C LEU A 41 -3.76 11.05 7.22
N ALA A 42 -3.09 10.99 8.38
CA ALA A 42 -3.75 11.18 9.67
C ALA A 42 -4.34 12.60 9.82
N LYS A 43 -3.64 13.63 9.33
CA LYS A 43 -4.14 15.02 9.30
C LYS A 43 -5.38 15.15 8.42
N VAL A 44 -5.35 14.60 7.20
CA VAL A 44 -6.48 14.63 6.24
C VAL A 44 -7.70 13.89 6.81
N ALA A 45 -7.46 12.78 7.52
CA ALA A 45 -8.50 12.01 8.18
C ALA A 45 -8.95 12.60 9.54
N HIS A 46 -8.40 13.75 9.97
CA HIS A 46 -8.69 14.39 11.25
C HIS A 46 -8.56 13.48 12.48
N VAL A 47 -7.59 12.56 12.45
CA VAL A 47 -7.31 11.64 13.56
C VAL A 47 -5.85 11.70 13.99
N SER A 48 -5.56 11.21 15.20
CA SER A 48 -4.16 11.10 15.62
C SER A 48 -3.42 10.06 14.77
N ARG A 49 -2.14 10.32 14.47
CA ARG A 49 -1.26 9.37 13.78
C ARG A 49 -1.23 8.01 14.48
N SER A 50 -1.18 8.01 15.82
CA SER A 50 -1.12 6.78 16.62
C SER A 50 -2.40 5.96 16.48
N TYR A 51 -3.57 6.61 16.51
CA TYR A 51 -4.85 5.94 16.28
C TYR A 51 -4.91 5.31 14.88
N LEU A 52 -4.61 6.09 13.84
CA LEU A 52 -4.63 5.59 12.46
C LEU A 52 -3.63 4.46 12.24
N SER A 53 -2.44 4.55 12.83
CA SER A 53 -1.41 3.51 12.73
C SER A 53 -1.85 2.20 13.39
N SER A 54 -2.43 2.28 14.59
CA SER A 54 -2.90 1.11 15.34
C SER A 54 -4.09 0.46 14.64
N LEU A 55 -5.04 1.28 14.19
CA LEU A 55 -6.20 0.81 13.43
C LEU A 55 -5.78 0.13 12.12
N PHE A 56 -4.95 0.80 11.31
CA PHE A 56 -4.47 0.25 10.04
C PHE A 56 -3.73 -1.07 10.25
N LYS A 57 -2.82 -1.14 11.24
CA LYS A 57 -2.08 -2.38 11.52
C LYS A 57 -3.00 -3.51 12.00
N LYS A 58 -4.00 -3.19 12.82
CA LYS A 58 -4.98 -4.17 13.31
C LYS A 58 -5.80 -4.76 12.17
N GLU A 59 -6.34 -3.91 11.30
CA GLU A 59 -7.27 -4.34 10.24
C GLU A 59 -6.56 -4.92 9.00
N VAL A 60 -5.37 -4.40 8.65
CA VAL A 60 -4.60 -4.86 7.47
C VAL A 60 -3.60 -5.97 7.84
N GLY A 61 -3.28 -6.12 9.12
CA GLY A 61 -2.34 -7.13 9.63
C GLY A 61 -0.85 -6.77 9.49
N CYS A 62 -0.52 -5.61 8.91
CA CYS A 62 0.86 -5.13 8.82
C CYS A 62 0.96 -3.60 8.95
N SER A 63 2.17 -3.09 9.18
CA SER A 63 2.38 -1.64 9.24
C SER A 63 2.15 -0.99 7.88
N PHE A 64 1.84 0.31 7.89
CA PHE A 64 1.71 1.10 6.66
C PHE A 64 2.95 1.01 5.76
N GLN A 65 4.15 1.09 6.33
CA GLN A 65 5.40 0.99 5.56
C GLN A 65 5.53 -0.37 4.87
N THR A 66 5.21 -1.46 5.58
CA THR A 66 5.22 -2.82 5.01
C THR A 66 4.17 -2.97 3.91
N TYR A 67 2.97 -2.41 4.11
CA TYR A 67 1.92 -2.39 3.12
C TYR A 67 2.34 -1.65 1.85
N LEU A 68 2.84 -0.41 1.98
CA LEU A 68 3.28 0.41 0.84
C LEU A 68 4.40 -0.27 0.05
N VAL A 69 5.40 -0.82 0.73
CA VAL A 69 6.49 -1.56 0.09
C VAL A 69 5.94 -2.77 -0.69
N SER A 70 5.04 -3.54 -0.09
CA SER A 70 4.44 -4.71 -0.73
C SER A 70 3.62 -4.32 -1.96
N PHE A 71 2.85 -3.23 -1.85
CA PHE A 71 2.07 -2.67 -2.95
C PHE A 71 2.97 -2.28 -4.13
N ARG A 72 4.03 -1.50 -3.89
CA ARG A 72 4.99 -1.08 -4.91
C ARG A 72 5.67 -2.26 -5.61
N ILE A 73 6.12 -3.26 -4.84
CA ILE A 73 6.75 -4.45 -5.42
C ILE A 73 5.76 -5.29 -6.24
N ASN A 74 4.50 -5.39 -5.81
CA ASN A 74 3.48 -6.09 -6.60
C ASN A 74 3.17 -5.34 -7.91
N LYS A 75 3.11 -4.00 -7.90
CA LYS A 75 3.02 -3.19 -9.13
C LYS A 75 4.24 -3.38 -10.03
N ALA A 76 5.44 -3.47 -9.44
CA ALA A 76 6.67 -3.71 -10.20
C ALA A 76 6.63 -5.06 -10.92
N VAL A 77 6.11 -6.12 -10.28
CA VAL A 77 5.91 -7.42 -10.94
C VAL A 77 5.08 -7.28 -12.21
N THR A 78 3.96 -6.55 -12.15
CA THR A 78 3.12 -6.29 -13.34
C THR A 78 3.90 -5.57 -14.45
N LEU A 79 4.67 -4.55 -14.11
CA LEU A 79 5.47 -3.79 -15.07
C LEU A 79 6.64 -4.58 -15.66
N LEU A 80 7.17 -5.57 -14.93
CA LEU A 80 8.29 -6.40 -15.42
C LEU A 80 7.89 -7.31 -16.59
N HIS A 81 6.59 -7.53 -16.83
CA HIS A 81 6.09 -8.24 -18.01
C HIS A 81 6.24 -7.45 -19.32
N ALA A 82 6.47 -6.13 -19.24
CA ALA A 82 6.74 -5.31 -20.41
C ALA A 82 8.25 -5.34 -20.74
N PRO A 83 8.70 -6.09 -21.77
CA PRO A 83 10.12 -6.29 -22.05
C PRO A 83 10.84 -5.01 -22.46
N GLN A 84 10.12 -4.03 -22.99
CA GLN A 84 10.66 -2.75 -23.44
C GLN A 84 11.07 -1.81 -22.30
N LEU A 85 10.54 -2.00 -21.08
CA LEU A 85 10.87 -1.14 -19.94
C LEU A 85 12.21 -1.54 -19.34
N GLN A 86 13.12 -0.61 -19.13
CA GLN A 86 14.35 -0.85 -18.37
C GLN A 86 14.04 -1.07 -16.89
N LEU A 87 14.89 -1.83 -16.20
CA LEU A 87 14.67 -2.15 -14.77
C LEU A 87 14.74 -0.90 -13.87
N SER A 88 15.55 0.08 -14.25
CA SER A 88 15.63 1.40 -13.62
C SER A 88 14.35 2.21 -13.80
N GLU A 89 13.74 2.18 -14.98
CA GLU A 89 12.46 2.85 -15.26
C GLU A 89 11.34 2.23 -14.42
N VAL A 90 11.28 0.89 -14.35
CA VAL A 90 10.31 0.19 -13.50
C VAL A 90 10.46 0.62 -12.04
N ALA A 91 11.69 0.75 -11.53
CA ALA A 91 11.94 1.24 -10.17
C ALA A 91 11.37 2.66 -9.96
N GLY A 92 11.63 3.57 -10.90
CA GLY A 92 11.08 4.93 -10.87
C GLY A 92 9.55 4.94 -10.89
N MET A 93 8.93 4.16 -11.78
CA MET A 93 7.47 4.06 -11.92
C MET A 93 6.75 3.53 -10.68
N VAL A 94 7.45 2.79 -9.81
CA VAL A 94 6.89 2.27 -8.54
C VAL A 94 7.40 3.02 -7.32
N GLY A 95 7.95 4.22 -7.48
CA GLY A 95 8.30 5.12 -6.39
C GLY A 95 9.63 4.80 -5.70
N TYR A 96 10.58 4.23 -6.44
CA TYR A 96 11.96 4.06 -6.01
C TYR A 96 12.91 4.89 -6.89
N PRO A 97 13.32 6.08 -6.43
CA PRO A 97 14.32 6.89 -7.13
C PRO A 97 15.69 6.21 -7.24
N ASN A 98 16.01 5.35 -6.27
CA ASN A 98 17.26 4.60 -6.23
C ASN A 98 17.03 3.13 -6.58
N TYR A 99 17.60 2.69 -7.71
CA TYR A 99 17.48 1.32 -8.19
C TYR A 99 18.05 0.26 -7.23
N ALA A 100 19.15 0.57 -6.52
CA ALA A 100 19.75 -0.38 -5.59
C ALA A 100 18.80 -0.67 -4.40
N GLN A 101 18.11 0.35 -3.89
CA GLN A 101 17.09 0.17 -2.87
C GLN A 101 15.91 -0.66 -3.37
N PHE A 102 15.41 -0.36 -4.57
CA PHE A 102 14.38 -1.15 -5.24
C PHE A 102 14.78 -2.62 -5.36
N SER A 103 15.94 -2.89 -5.94
CA SER A 103 16.44 -4.25 -6.18
C SER A 103 16.59 -5.04 -4.87
N LYS A 104 17.12 -4.40 -3.82
CA LYS A 104 17.21 -5.00 -2.47
C LYS A 104 15.83 -5.37 -1.94
N MET A 105 14.85 -4.46 -2.04
CA MET A 105 13.52 -4.70 -1.51
C MET A 105 12.72 -5.72 -2.33
N PHE A 106 12.84 -5.68 -3.66
CA PHE A 106 12.25 -6.65 -4.55
C PHE A 106 12.79 -8.05 -4.24
N LYS A 107 14.12 -8.21 -4.11
CA LYS A 107 14.73 -9.50 -3.73
C LYS A 107 14.25 -9.99 -2.38
N LYS A 108 14.12 -9.09 -1.39
CA LYS A 108 13.60 -9.43 -0.06
C LYS A 108 12.19 -10.01 -0.13
N LEU A 109 11.31 -9.46 -0.97
CA LEU A 109 9.91 -9.88 -1.05
C LEU A 109 9.61 -11.00 -2.07
N LYS A 110 10.42 -11.14 -3.13
CA LYS A 110 10.20 -12.11 -4.21
C LYS A 110 11.23 -13.24 -4.26
N GLY A 111 12.24 -13.20 -3.38
CA GLY A 111 13.29 -14.22 -3.28
C GLY A 111 14.38 -14.12 -4.37
N CYS A 112 14.18 -13.32 -5.41
CA CYS A 112 15.12 -13.14 -6.51
C CYS A 112 15.20 -11.66 -6.96
N SER A 113 16.27 -11.28 -7.65
CA SER A 113 16.42 -9.91 -8.16
C SER A 113 15.40 -9.60 -9.27
N PRO A 114 15.08 -8.32 -9.52
CA PRO A 114 14.21 -7.92 -10.64
C PRO A 114 14.68 -8.47 -11.99
N LYS A 115 16.00 -8.48 -12.22
CA LYS A 115 16.64 -9.03 -13.43
C LYS A 115 16.36 -10.53 -13.58
N GLN A 116 16.59 -11.31 -12.52
CA GLN A 116 16.31 -12.74 -12.51
C GLN A 116 14.82 -13.02 -12.71
N TYR A 117 13.96 -12.27 -12.01
CA TYR A 117 12.51 -12.39 -12.15
C TYR A 117 12.08 -12.21 -13.61
N ARG A 118 12.52 -11.13 -14.28
CA ARG A 118 12.23 -10.88 -15.68
C ARG A 118 12.77 -11.97 -16.61
N SER A 119 14.01 -12.42 -16.39
CA SER A 119 14.60 -13.51 -17.18
C SER A 119 13.74 -14.76 -17.15
N ASN A 120 13.20 -15.12 -15.98
CA ASN A 120 12.35 -16.29 -15.79
C ASN A 120 10.96 -16.16 -16.45
N LEU A 121 10.47 -14.93 -16.68
CA LEU A 121 9.23 -14.71 -17.44
C LEU A 121 9.44 -15.04 -18.92
N ASN A 122 10.57 -14.61 -19.49
CA ASN A 122 10.88 -14.79 -20.91
C ASN A 122 11.20 -16.24 -21.28
N THR A 123 11.60 -17.08 -20.32
CA THR A 123 11.86 -18.52 -20.55
C THR A 123 10.58 -19.37 -20.50
N LYS A 124 9.45 -18.81 -20.07
CA LYS A 124 8.15 -19.50 -19.97
C LYS A 124 7.18 -19.18 -21.11
N THR A 125 7.68 -18.52 -22.15
CA THR A 125 6.96 -18.25 -23.41
C THR A 125 7.58 -19.11 -24.50
#